data_AF-A0A936DCK3-F1
#
_entry.id   AF-A0A936DCK3-F1
#
_cell.length_a   1.000
_cell.length_b   1.000
_cell.length_c   1.000
_cell.angle_alpha   90.00
_cell.angle_beta   90.00
_cell.angle_gamma   90.00
#
_symmetry.space_group_name_H-M   'P 1'
#
loop_
_entity.id
_entity.type
_entity.pdbx_description
1 polymer ?
#
loop_
_entity_poly.entity_id
_entity_poly.type
_entity_poly.pdbx_seq_one_letter_code
_entity_poly.pdbx_strand_id
1 'polypeptide(L)'
;MKFASSPTWVLIPCLLVAACDGGKKTEPAAKQDDSKASDADLDKRLAERKAKREADEKAKAAADEAKAKAIEAVCVLPPGKKPEKSLDKACAAVGPAYDRFMKRFYEGETLAKWESAKGTQLPMVIAQCTKTASVEVGACIVHALDSAPVELKEDQSAIIRGCIDAFGPGSAHGATAVAGGAVPKKPR
;
A
#
# COMPACT_ATOMS: atom_id res chain seq x y z
N MET A 1 -6.97 -7.92 53.28
CA MET A 1 -7.62 -8.65 52.16
C MET A 1 -6.63 -8.53 50.99
N LYS A 2 -5.70 -9.44 50.64
CA LYS A 2 -5.77 -10.88 50.23
C LYS A 2 -6.88 -11.07 49.18
N PHE A 3 -6.63 -11.45 47.92
CA PHE A 3 -5.71 -12.49 47.42
C PHE A 3 -5.03 -12.16 46.08
N ALA A 4 -3.81 -12.68 45.93
CA ALA A 4 -3.12 -12.97 44.67
C ALA A 4 -3.58 -14.34 44.14
N SER A 5 -3.52 -14.57 42.81
CA SER A 5 -3.32 -15.93 42.28
C SER A 5 -2.87 -15.95 40.81
N SER A 6 -1.68 -16.49 40.62
CA SER A 6 -1.18 -17.32 39.49
C SER A 6 -0.36 -18.43 40.17
N PRO A 7 0.02 -19.57 39.55
CA PRO A 7 0.08 -19.95 38.12
C PRO A 7 -0.36 -21.42 37.88
N THR A 8 -0.04 -22.05 36.72
CA THR A 8 0.38 -23.48 36.47
C THR A 8 0.01 -23.87 35.01
N TRP A 9 0.92 -23.87 34.02
CA TRP A 9 1.74 -25.00 33.52
C TRP A 9 0.97 -26.28 33.12
N VAL A 10 0.76 -26.53 31.80
CA VAL A 10 0.82 -27.88 31.17
C VAL A 10 1.25 -27.75 29.69
N LEU A 11 2.28 -28.50 29.33
CA LEU A 11 2.83 -28.77 27.99
C LEU A 11 2.20 -30.05 27.38
N ILE A 12 1.93 -30.08 26.05
CA ILE A 12 2.20 -31.17 25.06
C ILE A 12 1.44 -32.55 25.23
N PRO A 13 1.27 -33.52 24.26
CA PRO A 13 1.44 -33.65 22.78
C PRO A 13 0.29 -34.38 21.99
N CYS A 14 0.49 -34.51 20.66
CA CYS A 14 0.27 -35.68 19.75
C CYS A 14 -1.12 -36.29 19.44
N LEU A 15 -1.38 -36.35 18.12
CA LEU A 15 -1.94 -37.44 17.29
C LEU A 15 -3.13 -38.28 17.83
N LEU A 16 -4.19 -38.36 17.01
CA LEU A 16 -4.74 -39.65 16.53
C LEU A 16 -5.71 -39.46 15.36
N VAL A 17 -5.36 -40.14 14.26
CA VAL A 17 -6.23 -40.57 13.17
C VAL A 17 -7.21 -41.61 13.71
N ALA A 18 -8.50 -41.43 13.43
CA ALA A 18 -9.54 -42.48 13.40
C ALA A 18 -10.62 -42.00 12.42
N ALA A 19 -10.68 -42.46 11.17
CA ALA A 19 -11.24 -43.76 10.78
C ALA A 19 -12.58 -44.02 11.50
N CYS A 20 -13.68 -43.58 10.87
CA CYS A 20 -15.03 -43.93 11.27
C CYS A 20 -15.54 -45.00 10.28
N ASP A 21 -15.76 -46.19 10.81
CA ASP A 21 -16.29 -47.39 10.18
C ASP A 21 -17.82 -47.41 10.28
N GLY A 22 -18.51 -47.91 9.22
CA GLY A 22 -19.74 -48.69 9.38
C GLY A 22 -21.07 -48.11 8.86
N GLY A 23 -21.48 -48.54 7.66
CA GLY A 23 -22.89 -48.49 7.21
C GLY A 23 -23.10 -49.01 5.77
N LYS A 24 -23.65 -50.23 5.60
CA LYS A 24 -23.68 -51.02 4.34
C LYS A 24 -25.07 -51.05 3.66
N LYS A 25 -25.05 -51.17 2.32
CA LYS A 25 -26.10 -51.49 1.29
C LYS A 25 -26.84 -50.25 0.73
N THR A 26 -26.92 -49.99 -0.58
CA THR A 26 -27.29 -50.88 -1.71
C THR A 26 -26.90 -50.19 -3.04
N GLU A 27 -26.39 -50.93 -4.02
CA GLU A 27 -26.22 -50.47 -5.42
C GLU A 27 -27.57 -50.58 -6.17
N PRO A 28 -27.88 -49.69 -7.12
CA PRO A 28 -27.65 -50.10 -8.50
C PRO A 28 -26.95 -49.04 -9.36
N ALA A 29 -26.21 -49.57 -10.34
CA ALA A 29 -25.44 -48.86 -11.34
C ALA A 29 -26.18 -47.74 -12.08
N ALA A 30 -25.53 -46.58 -12.22
CA ALA A 30 -25.63 -45.71 -13.39
C ALA A 30 -24.43 -44.74 -13.45
N LYS A 31 -23.45 -45.11 -14.29
CA LYS A 31 -22.49 -44.25 -14.99
C LYS A 31 -21.63 -43.31 -14.14
N GLN A 32 -20.58 -43.87 -13.58
CA GLN A 32 -19.33 -43.14 -13.37
C GLN A 32 -18.58 -43.11 -14.70
N ASP A 33 -18.74 -42.01 -15.46
CA ASP A 33 -17.92 -41.70 -16.63
C ASP A 33 -17.33 -40.31 -16.41
N ASP A 34 -16.28 -40.25 -15.58
CA ASP A 34 -15.45 -39.05 -15.37
C ASP A 34 -14.10 -39.47 -14.78
N SER A 35 -13.35 -40.30 -15.50
CA SER A 35 -11.89 -40.41 -15.28
C SER A 35 -11.23 -41.20 -16.39
N LYS A 36 -10.83 -40.47 -17.43
CA LYS A 36 -9.62 -40.76 -18.20
C LYS A 36 -9.13 -39.49 -18.88
N ALA A 37 -8.88 -38.45 -18.08
CA ALA A 37 -7.73 -37.62 -18.41
C ALA A 37 -6.52 -38.55 -18.23
N SER A 38 -5.78 -38.83 -19.31
CA SER A 38 -4.53 -39.60 -19.16
C SER A 38 -3.59 -38.80 -18.26
N ASP A 39 -2.66 -39.46 -17.57
CA ASP A 39 -1.63 -38.76 -16.78
C ASP A 39 -0.91 -37.69 -17.63
N ALA A 40 -0.79 -37.92 -18.94
CA ALA A 40 -0.26 -36.95 -19.90
C ALA A 40 -1.14 -35.69 -20.12
N ASP A 41 -2.47 -35.79 -20.01
CA ASP A 41 -3.38 -34.63 -20.07
C ASP A 41 -3.30 -33.78 -18.79
N LEU A 42 -3.20 -34.44 -17.63
CA LEU A 42 -3.00 -33.75 -16.35
C LEU A 42 -1.64 -33.05 -16.29
N ASP A 43 -0.56 -33.73 -16.71
CA ASP A 43 0.78 -33.15 -16.77
C ASP A 43 0.85 -31.95 -17.72
N LYS A 44 0.20 -32.04 -18.89
CA LYS A 44 0.12 -30.93 -19.83
C LYS A 44 -0.62 -29.72 -19.23
N ARG A 45 -1.76 -29.94 -18.57
CA ARG A 45 -2.53 -28.85 -17.94
C ARG A 45 -1.78 -28.21 -16.77
N LEU A 46 -1.01 -28.97 -16.00
CA LEU A 46 -0.17 -28.45 -14.91
C LEU A 46 0.99 -27.63 -15.46
N ALA A 47 1.66 -28.10 -16.51
CA ALA A 47 2.72 -27.37 -17.20
C ALA A 47 2.21 -26.05 -17.79
N GLU A 48 1.07 -26.07 -18.49
CA GLU A 48 0.43 -24.87 -19.04
C GLU A 48 0.03 -23.87 -17.94
N ARG A 49 -0.51 -24.34 -16.81
CA ARG A 49 -0.84 -23.49 -15.66
C ARG A 49 0.39 -22.87 -15.02
N LYS A 50 1.48 -23.64 -14.87
CA LYS A 50 2.74 -23.14 -14.31
C LYS A 50 3.37 -22.09 -15.23
N ALA A 51 3.45 -22.37 -16.53
CA ALA A 51 3.94 -21.42 -17.53
C ALA A 51 3.10 -20.14 -17.58
N LYS A 52 1.76 -20.25 -17.49
CA LYS A 52 0.88 -19.07 -17.40
C LYS A 52 1.12 -18.26 -16.12
N ARG A 53 1.32 -18.91 -14.96
CA ARG A 53 1.61 -18.22 -13.70
C ARG A 53 2.96 -17.51 -13.75
N GLU A 54 4.01 -18.17 -14.21
CA GLU A 54 5.34 -17.58 -14.32
C GLU A 54 5.35 -16.39 -15.29
N ALA A 55 4.61 -16.47 -16.41
CA ALA A 55 4.44 -15.35 -17.33
C ALA A 55 3.68 -14.18 -16.69
N ASP A 56 2.60 -14.46 -15.95
CA ASP A 56 1.78 -13.45 -15.27
C ASP A 56 2.53 -12.78 -14.10
N GLU A 57 3.31 -13.55 -13.34
CA GLU A 57 4.17 -13.05 -12.26
C GLU A 57 5.30 -12.18 -12.81
N LYS A 58 5.95 -12.61 -13.89
CA LYS A 58 7.00 -11.80 -14.54
C LYS A 58 6.44 -10.50 -15.13
N ALA A 59 5.24 -10.54 -15.72
CA ALA A 59 4.57 -9.35 -16.23
C ALA A 59 4.18 -8.39 -15.08
N LYS A 60 3.67 -8.90 -13.96
CA LYS A 60 3.37 -8.11 -12.77
C LYS A 60 4.61 -7.49 -12.15
N ALA A 61 5.68 -8.26 -11.96
CA ALA A 61 6.94 -7.74 -11.43
C ALA A 61 7.52 -6.61 -12.29
N ALA A 62 7.49 -6.76 -13.61
CA ALA A 62 7.94 -5.71 -14.53
C ALA A 62 7.05 -4.46 -14.47
N ALA A 63 5.73 -4.63 -14.34
CA ALA A 63 4.79 -3.52 -14.19
C ALA A 63 4.98 -2.80 -12.83
N ASP A 64 5.18 -3.54 -11.75
CA ASP A 64 5.42 -2.99 -10.42
C ASP A 64 6.76 -2.25 -10.35
N GLU A 65 7.81 -2.79 -10.98
CA GLU A 65 9.11 -2.11 -11.09
C GLU A 65 9.00 -0.82 -11.92
N ALA A 66 8.27 -0.84 -13.04
CA ALA A 66 8.05 0.35 -13.85
C ALA A 66 7.27 1.43 -13.08
N LYS A 67 6.25 1.03 -12.32
CA LYS A 67 5.49 1.95 -11.44
C LYS A 67 6.37 2.52 -10.33
N ALA A 68 7.16 1.69 -9.66
CA ALA A 68 8.09 2.14 -8.62
C ALA A 68 9.05 3.21 -9.17
N LYS A 69 9.65 2.97 -10.33
CA LYS A 69 10.52 3.95 -11.01
C LYS A 69 9.79 5.23 -11.39
N ALA A 70 8.55 5.13 -11.86
CA ALA A 70 7.74 6.30 -12.18
C ALA A 70 7.41 7.13 -10.93
N ILE A 71 7.13 6.47 -9.80
CA ILE A 71 6.91 7.12 -8.50
C ILE A 71 8.20 7.81 -8.02
N GLU A 72 9.33 7.10 -8.04
CA GLU A 72 10.63 7.66 -7.66
C GLU A 72 10.98 8.91 -8.48
N ALA A 73 10.67 8.91 -9.78
CA ALA A 73 10.94 10.04 -10.67
C ALA A 73 10.14 11.30 -10.30
N VAL A 74 8.93 11.16 -9.76
CA VAL A 74 8.08 12.30 -9.34
C VAL A 74 8.27 12.68 -7.87
N CYS A 75 8.77 11.76 -7.04
CA CYS A 75 9.06 11.97 -5.62
C CYS A 75 10.36 12.74 -5.39
N VAL A 76 10.46 13.93 -5.98
CA VAL A 76 11.58 14.86 -5.85
C VAL A 76 11.12 16.21 -5.33
N LEU A 77 12.06 17.01 -4.81
CA LEU A 77 11.76 18.39 -4.44
C LEU A 77 11.59 19.26 -5.68
N PRO A 78 10.65 20.23 -5.67
CA PRO A 78 10.43 21.11 -6.80
C PRO A 78 11.70 21.92 -7.13
N PRO A 79 12.18 21.88 -8.38
CA PRO A 79 13.44 22.51 -8.74
C PRO A 79 13.37 24.03 -8.57
N GLY A 80 14.41 24.61 -7.96
CA GLY A 80 14.53 26.06 -7.78
C GLY A 80 13.55 26.70 -6.79
N LYS A 81 12.66 25.92 -6.15
CA LYS A 81 11.77 26.41 -5.10
C LYS A 81 12.31 26.02 -3.74
N LYS A 82 12.53 27.02 -2.89
CA LYS A 82 12.85 26.76 -1.48
C LYS A 82 11.61 26.14 -0.81
N PRO A 83 11.79 25.10 0.02
CA PRO A 83 10.69 24.56 0.81
C PRO A 83 10.09 25.65 1.70
N GLU A 84 8.81 25.50 2.02
CA GLU A 84 8.12 26.40 2.95
C GLU A 84 8.85 26.47 4.30
N LYS A 85 8.70 27.56 5.06
CA LYS A 85 9.39 27.63 6.37
C LYS A 85 8.64 26.93 7.50
N SER A 86 7.38 26.62 7.28
CA SER A 86 6.49 26.05 8.29
C SER A 86 5.81 24.81 7.76
N LEU A 87 5.84 23.75 8.57
CA LEU A 87 5.17 22.48 8.26
C LEU A 87 3.69 22.67 7.95
N ASP A 88 2.98 23.50 8.72
CA ASP A 88 1.55 23.75 8.50
C ASP A 88 1.27 24.32 7.11
N LYS A 89 2.10 25.26 6.62
CA LYS A 89 1.94 25.80 5.26
C LYS A 89 2.31 24.78 4.19
N ALA A 90 3.39 24.02 4.41
CA ALA A 90 3.80 22.96 3.49
C ALA A 90 2.68 21.92 3.32
N CYS A 91 2.09 21.47 4.43
CA CYS A 91 1.02 20.49 4.43
C CYS A 91 -0.35 21.06 4.02
N ALA A 92 -0.65 22.33 4.31
CA ALA A 92 -1.86 22.97 3.80
C ALA A 92 -1.90 23.04 2.27
N ALA A 93 -0.73 23.15 1.62
CA ALA A 93 -0.62 23.14 0.16
C ALA A 93 -0.91 21.76 -0.47
N VAL A 94 -0.80 20.67 0.30
CA VAL A 94 -1.07 19.31 -0.18
C VAL A 94 -2.54 19.13 -0.54
N GLY A 95 -3.48 19.68 0.23
CA GLY A 95 -4.91 19.54 -0.06
C GLY A 95 -5.30 20.05 -1.46
N PRO A 96 -4.99 21.32 -1.80
CA PRO A 96 -5.23 21.82 -3.16
C PRO A 96 -4.49 21.05 -4.25
N ALA A 97 -3.28 20.54 -4.00
CA ALA A 97 -2.55 19.70 -4.96
C ALA A 97 -3.28 18.36 -5.20
N TYR A 98 -3.79 17.74 -4.13
CA TYR A 98 -4.58 16.52 -4.22
C TYR A 98 -5.89 16.74 -5.00
N ASP A 99 -6.60 17.84 -4.75
CA ASP A 99 -7.81 18.19 -5.51
C ASP A 99 -7.50 18.39 -7.00
N ARG A 100 -6.40 19.06 -7.34
CA ARG A 100 -5.96 19.22 -8.74
C ARG A 100 -5.63 17.89 -9.39
N PHE A 101 -4.93 17.00 -8.68
CA PHE A 101 -4.62 15.66 -9.16
C PHE A 101 -5.91 14.90 -9.50
N MET A 102 -6.89 14.89 -8.59
CA MET A 102 -8.15 14.19 -8.80
C MET A 102 -8.92 14.75 -10.00
N LYS A 103 -8.98 16.07 -10.12
CA LYS A 103 -9.63 16.75 -11.27
C LYS A 103 -8.92 16.53 -12.60
N ARG A 104 -7.61 16.27 -12.58
CA ARG A 104 -6.82 16.07 -13.80
C ARG A 104 -7.07 14.70 -14.43
N PHE A 105 -7.30 13.67 -13.61
CA PHE A 105 -7.34 12.28 -14.08
C PHE A 105 -8.71 11.61 -14.00
N TYR A 106 -9.67 12.19 -13.30
CA TYR A 106 -11.01 11.64 -13.15
C TYR A 106 -12.07 12.56 -13.73
N GLU A 107 -13.12 11.94 -14.26
CA GLU A 107 -14.28 12.60 -14.87
C GLU A 107 -15.58 11.88 -14.49
N GLY A 108 -16.72 12.43 -14.93
CA GLY A 108 -18.03 11.81 -14.76
C GLY A 108 -18.40 11.53 -13.30
N GLU A 109 -18.96 10.34 -13.05
CA GLU A 109 -19.43 9.92 -11.73
C GLU A 109 -18.30 9.87 -10.69
N THR A 110 -17.10 9.48 -11.10
CA THR A 110 -15.94 9.41 -10.19
C THR A 110 -15.53 10.81 -9.71
N LEU A 111 -15.51 11.78 -10.63
CA LEU A 111 -15.25 13.16 -10.25
C LEU A 111 -16.38 13.75 -9.39
N ALA A 112 -17.64 13.43 -9.70
CA ALA A 112 -18.78 13.88 -8.89
C ALA A 112 -18.73 13.33 -7.45
N LYS A 113 -18.32 12.07 -7.27
CA LYS A 113 -18.09 11.46 -5.94
C LYS A 113 -16.93 12.14 -5.22
N TRP A 114 -15.82 12.42 -5.92
CA TRP A 114 -14.72 13.19 -5.36
C TRP A 114 -15.18 14.57 -4.89
N GLU A 115 -15.85 15.33 -5.75
CA GLU A 115 -16.36 16.67 -5.44
C GLU A 115 -17.28 16.69 -4.22
N SER A 116 -18.08 15.63 -4.03
CA SER A 116 -18.95 15.49 -2.85
C SER A 116 -18.17 15.10 -1.58
N ALA A 117 -17.11 14.30 -1.70
CA ALA A 117 -16.34 13.79 -0.56
C ALA A 117 -15.15 14.68 -0.15
N LYS A 118 -14.66 15.55 -1.04
CA LYS A 118 -13.40 16.30 -0.84
C LYS A 118 -13.41 17.19 0.39
N GLY A 119 -14.58 17.67 0.83
CA GLY A 119 -14.74 18.45 2.06
C GLY A 119 -14.27 17.71 3.32
N THR A 120 -14.29 16.37 3.31
CA THR A 120 -13.74 15.54 4.41
C THR A 120 -12.38 14.96 4.05
N GLN A 121 -12.18 14.56 2.79
CA GLN A 121 -10.92 13.91 2.36
C GLN A 121 -9.72 14.87 2.40
N LEU A 122 -9.87 16.10 1.92
CA LEU A 122 -8.76 17.06 1.87
C LEU A 122 -8.23 17.42 3.27
N PRO A 123 -9.07 17.74 4.28
CA PRO A 123 -8.59 17.93 5.64
C PRO A 123 -7.86 16.71 6.22
N MET A 124 -8.31 15.48 5.91
CA MET A 124 -7.64 14.27 6.40
C MET A 124 -6.25 14.12 5.79
N VAL A 125 -6.09 14.36 4.49
CA VAL A 125 -4.77 14.33 3.82
C VAL A 125 -3.84 15.39 4.39
N ILE A 126 -4.34 16.61 4.61
CA ILE A 126 -3.56 17.70 5.23
C ILE A 126 -3.13 17.28 6.64
N ALA A 127 -4.06 16.77 7.46
CA ALA A 127 -3.76 16.34 8.82
C ALA A 127 -2.76 15.18 8.86
N GLN A 128 -2.86 14.24 7.92
CA GLN A 128 -1.91 13.15 7.81
C GLN A 128 -0.51 13.67 7.48
N CYS A 129 -0.38 14.59 6.52
CA CYS A 129 0.88 15.27 6.25
C CYS A 129 1.42 15.92 7.53
N THR A 130 0.64 16.78 8.20
CA THR A 130 1.10 17.50 9.40
C THR A 130 1.58 16.56 10.51
N LYS A 131 0.99 15.37 10.65
CA LYS A 131 1.38 14.39 11.67
C LYS A 131 2.63 13.57 11.35
N THR A 132 2.94 13.36 10.07
CA THR A 132 3.91 12.34 9.65
C THR A 132 5.04 12.86 8.76
N ALA A 133 4.92 14.09 8.30
CA ALA A 133 5.79 14.70 7.30
C ALA A 133 6.78 15.70 7.88
N SER A 134 7.78 16.04 7.09
CA SER A 134 8.56 17.27 7.21
C SER A 134 8.07 18.30 6.20
N VAL A 135 8.68 19.50 6.23
CA VAL A 135 8.43 20.53 5.21
C VAL A 135 8.77 19.99 3.81
N GLU A 136 9.89 19.29 3.69
CA GLU A 136 10.37 18.69 2.44
C GLU A 136 9.40 17.63 1.92
N VAL A 137 8.85 16.80 2.80
CA VAL A 137 7.80 15.84 2.43
C VAL A 137 6.57 16.57 1.88
N GLY A 138 6.09 17.63 2.54
CA GLY A 138 4.96 18.42 2.03
C GLY A 138 5.24 19.03 0.65
N ALA A 139 6.45 19.56 0.44
CA ALA A 139 6.87 20.10 -0.84
C ALA A 139 6.99 19.02 -1.94
N CYS A 140 7.52 17.84 -1.59
CA CYS A 140 7.59 16.68 -2.48
C CYS A 140 6.19 16.23 -2.89
N ILE A 141 5.25 16.07 -1.95
CA ILE A 141 3.89 15.59 -2.26
C ILE A 141 3.20 16.55 -3.23
N VAL A 142 3.29 17.86 -3.00
CA VAL A 142 2.72 18.85 -3.92
C VAL A 142 3.32 18.72 -5.32
N HIS A 143 4.66 18.65 -5.42
CA HIS A 143 5.34 18.52 -6.69
C HIS A 143 4.99 17.22 -7.41
N ALA A 144 4.99 16.10 -6.69
CA ALA A 144 4.73 14.78 -7.23
C ALA A 144 3.30 14.67 -7.75
N LEU A 145 2.30 15.17 -7.02
CA LEU A 145 0.91 15.18 -7.47
C LEU A 145 0.69 16.11 -8.66
N ASP A 146 1.34 17.27 -8.71
CA ASP A 146 1.22 18.18 -9.85
C ASP A 146 1.94 17.63 -11.11
N SER A 147 3.00 16.84 -10.96
CA SER A 147 3.82 16.30 -12.06
C SER A 147 3.50 14.85 -12.45
N ALA A 148 2.71 14.13 -11.66
CA ALA A 148 2.37 12.73 -11.88
C ALA A 148 1.84 12.51 -13.32
N PRO A 149 2.30 11.45 -14.01
CA PRO A 149 1.76 11.07 -15.30
C PRO A 149 0.48 10.23 -15.11
N VAL A 150 -0.29 10.03 -16.19
CA VAL A 150 -1.62 9.38 -16.13
C VAL A 150 -1.57 7.93 -15.63
N GLU A 151 -0.43 7.27 -15.83
CA GLU A 151 -0.16 5.90 -15.38
C GLU A 151 -0.19 5.78 -13.86
N LEU A 152 0.07 6.87 -13.12
CA LEU A 152 0.05 6.91 -11.66
C LEU A 152 -1.28 7.42 -11.08
N LYS A 153 -2.34 7.56 -11.89
CA LYS A 153 -3.60 8.13 -11.42
C LYS A 153 -4.21 7.39 -10.23
N GLU A 154 -4.03 6.06 -10.16
CA GLU A 154 -4.52 5.22 -9.05
C GLU A 154 -3.50 5.06 -7.90
N ASP A 155 -2.29 5.62 -8.07
CA ASP A 155 -1.14 5.37 -7.18
C ASP A 155 -0.87 6.54 -6.22
N GLN A 156 -1.88 7.38 -5.96
CA GLN A 156 -1.82 8.55 -5.06
C GLN A 156 -1.18 8.24 -3.70
N SER A 157 -1.60 7.12 -3.09
CA SER A 157 -1.09 6.69 -1.79
C SER A 157 0.38 6.28 -1.86
N ALA A 158 0.78 5.64 -2.98
CA ALA A 158 2.16 5.23 -3.21
C ALA A 158 3.07 6.43 -3.48
N ILE A 159 2.59 7.45 -4.20
CA ILE A 159 3.28 8.75 -4.37
C ILE A 159 3.53 9.42 -3.02
N ILE A 160 2.48 9.54 -2.18
CA ILE A 160 2.62 10.17 -0.86
C ILE A 160 3.64 9.40 -0.02
N ARG A 161 3.57 8.06 -0.02
CA ARG A 161 4.51 7.22 0.70
C ARG A 161 5.94 7.37 0.17
N GLY A 162 6.13 7.41 -1.15
CA GLY A 162 7.45 7.64 -1.76
C GLY A 162 8.08 8.96 -1.30
N CYS A 163 7.28 10.03 -1.19
CA CYS A 163 7.78 11.30 -0.63
C CYS A 163 8.16 11.21 0.85
N ILE A 164 7.39 10.47 1.65
CA ILE A 164 7.73 10.22 3.06
C ILE A 164 9.00 9.38 3.17
N ASP A 165 9.17 8.35 2.35
CA ASP A 165 10.36 7.50 2.39
C ASP A 165 11.61 8.27 1.91
N ALA A 166 11.47 9.17 0.94
CA ALA A 166 12.57 9.98 0.40
C ALA A 166 13.02 11.13 1.32
N PHE A 167 12.07 11.80 2.02
CA PHE A 167 12.32 13.04 2.76
C PHE A 167 11.86 13.03 4.22
N GLY A 168 11.20 11.97 4.67
CA GLY A 168 10.64 11.87 6.02
C GLY A 168 11.70 11.60 7.09
N PRO A 169 11.26 11.54 8.37
CA PRO A 169 12.15 11.30 9.50
C PRO A 169 12.86 9.94 9.36
N GLY A 170 14.19 9.96 9.25
CA GLY A 170 15.02 8.76 9.06
C GLY A 170 15.51 8.53 7.63
N SER A 171 15.05 9.32 6.65
CA SER A 171 15.65 9.34 5.31
C SER A 171 17.01 10.05 5.31
N ALA A 172 17.88 9.73 4.34
CA ALA A 172 19.18 10.40 4.18
C ALA A 172 19.01 11.93 4.02
N HIS A 173 17.95 12.37 3.34
CA HIS A 173 17.61 13.78 3.16
C HIS A 173 16.97 14.40 4.42
N GLY A 174 16.21 13.61 5.17
CA GLY A 174 15.60 14.03 6.44
C GLY A 174 16.64 14.22 7.55
N ALA A 175 17.68 13.38 7.61
CA ALA A 175 18.74 13.46 8.61
C ALA A 175 19.50 14.80 8.58
N THR A 176 19.69 15.39 7.40
CA THR A 176 20.29 16.72 7.23
C THR A 176 19.40 17.87 7.69
N ALA A 177 18.07 17.74 7.60
CA ALA A 177 17.13 18.78 8.03
C ALA A 177 17.04 18.87 9.57
N VAL A 178 17.15 17.74 10.29
CA VAL A 178 17.11 17.73 11.76
C VAL A 178 18.40 18.28 12.37
N ALA A 179 19.54 18.13 11.70
CA ALA A 179 20.84 18.64 12.17
C ALA A 179 20.95 20.18 12.16
N GLY A 180 20.10 20.89 11.39
CA GLY A 180 20.08 22.36 11.33
C GLY A 180 19.09 23.05 12.28
N GLY A 181 18.32 22.29 13.06
CA GLY A 181 17.17 22.78 13.83
C GLY A 181 17.31 22.71 15.35
N ALA A 182 18.50 22.97 15.92
CA ALA A 182 18.66 23.08 17.37
C ALA A 182 18.62 24.54 17.82
N VAL A 183 17.43 25.02 18.24
CA VAL A 183 17.36 26.02 19.32
C VAL A 183 16.44 25.46 20.40
N PRO A 184 16.99 25.00 21.55
CA PRO A 184 16.18 24.53 22.65
C PRO A 184 15.39 25.70 23.24
N LYS A 185 14.05 25.60 23.25
CA LYS A 185 13.21 26.49 24.07
C LYS A 185 13.47 26.18 25.54
N LYS A 186 13.97 27.20 26.25
CA LYS A 186 14.20 27.21 27.70
C LYS A 186 12.88 26.94 28.44
N PRO A 187 12.84 26.07 29.46
CA PRO A 187 11.65 25.90 30.28
C PRO A 187 11.39 27.17 31.11
N ARG A 188 10.12 27.57 31.22
CA ARG A 188 9.62 28.45 32.28
C ARG A 188 8.93 27.58 33.32
#